data_AF-A0A8J3U7E6-F1
#
_entry.id   AF-A0A8J3U7E6-F1
#
_cell.length_a   1.000
_cell.length_b   1.000
_cell.length_c   1.000
_cell.angle_alpha   90.00
_cell.angle_beta   90.00
_cell.angle_gamma   90.00
#
_symmetry.space_group_name_H-M   'P 1'
#
loop_
_entity.id
_entity.type
_entity.pdbx_description
1 polymer ?
#
loop_
_entity_poly.entity_id
_entity_poly.type
_entity_poly.pdbx_seq_one_letter_code
_entity_poly.pdbx_strand_id
1 'polypeptide(L)'
;MSDRGYGSYRFWRDRGTKWSQAGRLLTPDDPDLNEALRPVVHCGLTAGSDYWISKALAWIAADEIEASKELLQEIALGRRGSQAGQHAAKQLLKRSGLWPDDYRQPA
;
A
#
# COMPACT_ATOMS: atom_id res chain seq x y z
N MET A 1 28.25 17.14 0.73
CA MET A 1 27.47 16.46 -0.32
C MET A 1 26.48 15.53 0.35
N SER A 2 25.19 15.72 0.10
CA SER A 2 24.09 15.18 0.91
C SER A 2 23.86 13.68 0.71
N ASP A 3 24.05 12.93 1.78
CA ASP A 3 23.56 11.58 1.98
C ASP A 3 22.06 11.62 2.38
N ARG A 4 21.17 11.76 1.38
CA ARG A 4 19.71 11.90 1.56
C ARG A 4 18.90 10.85 0.79
N GLY A 5 19.38 9.59 0.78
CA GLY A 5 18.72 8.49 0.04
C GLY A 5 18.09 7.38 0.89
N TYR A 6 18.42 7.26 2.18
CA TYR A 6 18.19 6.00 2.93
C TYR A 6 17.07 6.05 3.99
N GLY A 7 16.21 7.06 3.99
CA GLY A 7 15.16 7.22 5.00
C GLY A 7 13.83 6.49 4.73
N SER A 8 13.47 6.22 3.46
CA SER A 8 12.11 5.79 3.11
C SER A 8 11.91 4.27 3.04
N TYR A 9 12.98 3.47 3.12
CA TYR A 9 12.92 2.01 2.95
C TYR A 9 12.52 1.24 4.22
N ARG A 10 12.57 1.87 5.40
CA ARG A 10 12.39 1.17 6.68
C ARG A 10 10.92 1.01 7.09
N PHE A 11 10.00 1.76 6.48
CA PHE A 11 8.58 1.75 6.88
C PHE A 11 7.75 0.65 6.20
N TRP A 12 8.21 0.11 5.07
CA TRP A 12 7.45 -0.84 4.23
C TRP A 12 7.70 -2.32 4.58
N ARG A 13 8.64 -2.60 5.48
CA ARG A 13 8.98 -3.97 5.87
C ARG A 13 8.06 -4.54 6.96
N ASP A 14 7.19 -3.72 7.53
CA ASP A 14 6.52 -4.05 8.78
C ASP A 14 5.30 -4.98 8.59
N ARG A 15 4.61 -4.95 7.43
CA ARG A 15 3.53 -5.93 7.16
C ARG A 15 4.09 -7.34 6.94
N GLY A 16 5.17 -7.49 6.16
CA GLY A 16 5.76 -8.82 5.91
C GLY A 16 6.18 -9.54 7.20
N THR A 17 6.86 -8.85 8.13
CA THR A 17 7.38 -9.47 9.36
C THR A 17 6.34 -9.68 10.45
N LYS A 18 5.49 -8.68 10.76
CA LYS A 18 4.50 -8.82 11.84
C LYS A 18 3.39 -9.81 11.50
N TRP A 19 3.06 -9.93 10.23
CA TRP A 19 1.97 -10.80 9.79
C TRP A 19 2.45 -12.21 9.48
N SER A 20 3.72 -12.39 9.09
CA SER A 20 4.37 -13.71 9.18
C SER A 20 4.41 -14.23 10.62
N GLN A 21 4.53 -13.34 11.61
CA GLN A 21 4.43 -13.72 13.02
C GLN A 21 2.99 -14.03 13.43
N ALA A 22 2.02 -13.22 13.02
CA ALA A 22 0.60 -13.50 13.28
C ALA A 22 0.14 -14.81 12.62
N GLY A 23 0.55 -15.08 11.38
CA GLY A 23 0.25 -16.32 10.66
C GLY A 23 0.84 -17.57 11.31
N ARG A 24 1.92 -17.45 12.10
CA ARG A 24 2.45 -18.55 12.92
C ARG A 24 1.57 -18.89 14.13
N LEU A 25 0.65 -17.99 14.50
CA LEU A 25 -0.30 -18.20 15.59
C LEU A 25 -1.64 -18.74 15.08
N LEU A 26 -1.84 -18.78 13.76
CA LEU A 26 -3.04 -19.31 13.13
C LEU A 26 -2.93 -20.82 12.94
N THR A 27 -4.03 -21.51 13.21
CA THR A 27 -4.26 -22.91 12.91
C THR A 27 -4.97 -23.04 11.56
N PRO A 28 -4.98 -24.22 10.92
CA PRO A 28 -5.66 -24.43 9.65
C PRO A 28 -7.17 -24.17 9.68
N ASP A 29 -7.79 -24.22 10.86
CA ASP A 29 -9.22 -23.97 11.07
C ASP A 29 -9.52 -22.47 11.30
N ASP A 30 -8.49 -21.65 11.47
CA ASP A 30 -8.68 -20.21 11.61
C ASP A 30 -9.01 -19.56 10.25
N PRO A 31 -9.91 -18.56 10.23
CA PRO A 31 -10.26 -17.86 9.01
C PRO A 31 -9.05 -17.16 8.39
N ASP A 32 -9.04 -17.06 7.06
CA ASP A 32 -7.96 -16.38 6.34
C ASP A 32 -7.86 -14.92 6.80
N LEU A 33 -6.74 -14.60 7.44
CA LEU A 33 -6.46 -13.27 7.95
C LEU A 33 -6.44 -12.21 6.85
N ASN A 34 -6.05 -12.57 5.62
CA ASN A 34 -6.10 -11.64 4.48
C ASN A 34 -7.54 -11.30 4.10
N GLU A 35 -8.45 -12.27 4.14
CA GLU A 35 -9.87 -12.05 3.84
C GLU A 35 -10.49 -11.05 4.84
N ALA A 36 -10.19 -11.20 6.12
CA ALA A 36 -10.66 -10.28 7.16
C ALA A 36 -10.08 -8.86 7.02
N LEU A 37 -8.88 -8.72 6.46
CA LEU A 37 -8.17 -7.43 6.37
C LEU A 37 -8.47 -6.64 5.10
N ARG A 38 -8.84 -7.31 4.00
CA ARG A 38 -9.26 -6.67 2.75
C ARG A 38 -10.23 -5.49 2.96
N PRO A 39 -11.34 -5.64 3.70
CA PRO A 39 -12.25 -4.51 3.90
C PRO A 39 -11.61 -3.38 4.70
N VAL A 40 -10.74 -3.67 5.68
CA VAL A 40 -10.04 -2.65 6.48
C VAL A 40 -9.07 -1.84 5.61
N VAL A 41 -8.30 -2.51 4.75
CA VAL A 41 -7.40 -1.85 3.79
C VAL A 41 -8.20 -0.96 2.84
N HIS A 42 -9.28 -1.50 2.27
CA HIS A 42 -10.13 -0.76 1.34
C HIS A 42 -10.71 0.50 1.99
N CYS A 43 -11.29 0.38 3.20
CA CYS A 43 -11.76 1.52 3.99
C CYS A 43 -10.66 2.54 4.25
N GLY A 44 -9.44 2.09 4.61
CA GLY A 44 -8.34 3.01 4.88
C GLY A 44 -7.90 3.80 3.65
N LEU A 45 -7.94 3.20 2.46
CA LEU A 45 -7.59 3.89 1.21
C LEU A 45 -8.68 4.85 0.72
N THR A 46 -9.94 4.65 1.12
CA THR A 46 -11.10 5.50 0.78
C THR A 46 -11.39 6.57 1.82
N ALA A 47 -10.83 6.47 3.03
CA ALA A 47 -11.14 7.33 4.18
C ALA A 47 -10.81 8.84 4.02
N GLY A 48 -10.26 9.27 2.88
CA GLY A 48 -9.93 10.69 2.62
C GLY A 48 -8.88 11.31 3.56
N SER A 49 -8.28 10.50 4.44
CA SER A 49 -7.34 10.92 5.47
C SER A 49 -5.95 10.39 5.16
N ASP A 50 -4.95 11.28 5.15
CA ASP A 50 -3.55 10.92 4.95
C ASP A 50 -3.05 9.88 5.93
N TYR A 51 -3.54 9.95 7.18
CA TYR A 51 -3.21 8.97 8.22
C TYR A 51 -3.67 7.58 7.82
N TRP A 52 -4.95 7.42 7.45
CA TRP A 52 -5.54 6.13 7.09
C TRP A 52 -5.01 5.60 5.76
N ILE A 53 -4.80 6.47 4.77
CA ILE A 53 -4.16 6.11 3.50
C ILE A 53 -2.75 5.58 3.76
N SER A 54 -1.96 6.27 4.58
CA SER A 54 -0.60 5.83 4.92
C SER A 54 -0.60 4.45 5.60
N LYS A 55 -1.50 4.22 6.55
CA LYS A 55 -1.66 2.92 7.22
C LYS A 55 -2.08 1.84 6.24
N ALA A 56 -3.06 2.11 5.38
CA ALA A 56 -3.56 1.15 4.42
C ALA A 56 -2.53 0.79 3.36
N LEU A 57 -1.76 1.76 2.86
CA LEU A 57 -0.66 1.50 1.91
C LEU A 57 0.46 0.68 2.56
N ALA A 58 0.82 0.96 3.82
CA ALA A 58 1.83 0.19 4.55
C ALA A 58 1.37 -1.24 4.83
N TRP A 59 0.06 -1.45 4.78
CA TRP A 59 -0.57 -2.71 4.99
C TRP A 59 -0.72 -3.44 3.65
N ILE A 60 -1.53 -3.01 2.69
CA ILE A 60 -1.91 -3.74 1.45
C ILE A 60 -0.98 -4.90 0.95
N ALA A 61 -1.59 -6.07 0.75
CA ALA A 61 -0.93 -7.31 0.32
C ALA A 61 -0.89 -7.40 -1.21
N ALA A 62 -0.05 -8.28 -1.74
CA ALA A 62 0.23 -8.33 -3.18
C ALA A 62 -1.03 -8.58 -4.04
N ASP A 63 -1.89 -9.50 -3.62
CA ASP A 63 -3.18 -9.80 -4.25
C ASP A 63 -4.17 -8.63 -4.11
N GLU A 64 -4.12 -7.90 -2.99
CA GLU A 64 -4.96 -6.73 -2.75
C GLU A 64 -4.56 -5.52 -3.60
N ILE A 65 -3.28 -5.42 -4.01
CA ILE A 65 -2.79 -4.32 -4.88
C ILE A 65 -3.50 -4.35 -6.23
N GLU A 66 -3.68 -5.54 -6.82
CA GLU A 66 -4.40 -5.69 -8.08
C GLU A 66 -5.87 -5.31 -7.94
N ALA A 67 -6.54 -5.83 -6.91
CA ALA A 67 -7.92 -5.50 -6.61
C ALA A 67 -8.15 -4.00 -6.32
N SER A 68 -7.13 -3.31 -5.80
CA SER A 68 -7.19 -1.87 -5.46
C SER A 68 -6.52 -0.97 -6.49
N LYS A 69 -6.19 -1.48 -7.69
CA LYS A 69 -5.35 -0.78 -8.68
C LYS A 69 -5.81 0.63 -9.00
N GLU A 70 -7.08 0.81 -9.39
CA GLU A 70 -7.63 2.11 -9.77
C GLU A 70 -7.51 3.11 -8.61
N LEU A 71 -7.83 2.62 -7.43
CA LEU A 71 -7.84 3.39 -6.21
C LEU A 71 -6.42 3.84 -5.82
N LEU A 72 -5.42 2.97 -6.00
CA LEU A 72 -4.00 3.29 -5.83
C LEU A 72 -3.50 4.27 -6.90
N GLN A 73 -3.99 4.18 -8.14
CA GLN A 73 -3.64 5.12 -9.20
C GLN A 73 -4.13 6.52 -8.85
N GLU A 74 -5.37 6.67 -8.36
CA GLU A 74 -5.88 7.98 -7.94
C GLU A 74 -5.04 8.61 -6.82
N ILE A 75 -4.61 7.82 -5.84
CA ILE A 75 -3.67 8.28 -4.80
C ILE A 75 -2.34 8.65 -5.44
N ALA A 76 -1.77 7.80 -6.29
CA ALA A 76 -0.46 8.05 -6.92
C ALA A 76 -0.43 9.32 -7.79
N LEU A 77 -1.59 9.70 -8.34
CA LEU A 77 -1.77 10.89 -9.17
C LEU A 77 -2.10 12.16 -8.37
N GLY A 78 -2.16 12.07 -7.04
CA GLY A 78 -2.43 13.22 -6.17
C GLY A 78 -3.88 13.69 -6.19
N ARG A 79 -4.82 12.86 -6.70
CA ARG A 79 -6.25 13.15 -6.57
C ARG A 79 -6.72 13.08 -5.11
N ARG A 80 -5.99 12.32 -4.28
CA ARG A 80 -6.12 12.30 -2.83
C ARG A 80 -4.82 11.88 -2.17
N GLY A 81 -4.66 12.23 -0.89
CA GLY A 81 -3.51 11.82 -0.11
C GLY A 81 -2.31 12.78 -0.19
N SER A 82 -1.50 12.80 0.86
CA SER A 82 -0.21 13.51 0.94
C SER A 82 0.77 13.05 -0.14
N GLN A 83 1.77 13.88 -0.42
CA GLN A 83 2.88 13.56 -1.33
C GLN A 83 3.59 12.23 -0.95
N ALA A 84 3.68 11.92 0.34
CA ALA A 84 4.22 10.66 0.82
C ALA A 84 3.32 9.47 0.42
N GLY A 85 2.00 9.60 0.56
CA GLY A 85 1.02 8.60 0.11
C GLY A 85 1.03 8.41 -1.40
N GLN A 86 1.15 9.50 -2.16
CA GLN A 86 1.29 9.47 -3.63
C GLN A 86 2.52 8.65 -4.05
N HIS A 87 3.68 8.96 -3.45
CA HIS A 87 4.91 8.25 -3.74
C HIS A 87 4.80 6.76 -3.38
N ALA A 88 4.24 6.45 -2.22
CA ALA A 88 4.01 5.09 -1.76
C ALA A 88 3.12 4.27 -2.72
N ALA A 89 1.97 4.81 -3.10
CA ALA A 89 1.05 4.15 -4.02
C ALA A 89 1.70 3.91 -5.40
N LYS A 90 2.46 4.90 -5.91
CA LYS A 90 3.23 4.75 -7.14
C LYS A 90 4.26 3.63 -7.06
N GLN A 91 4.99 3.51 -5.95
CA GLN A 91 5.98 2.45 -5.76
C GLN A 91 5.34 1.05 -5.70
N LEU A 92 4.19 0.92 -5.04
CA LEU A 92 3.43 -0.35 -4.97
C LEU A 92 2.99 -0.80 -6.36
N LEU A 93 2.42 0.10 -7.15
CA LEU A 93 2.00 -0.18 -8.52
C LEU A 93 3.18 -0.56 -9.43
N LYS A 94 4.32 0.14 -9.32
CA LYS A 94 5.53 -0.16 -10.09
C LYS A 94 6.09 -1.55 -9.79
N ARG A 95 6.21 -1.89 -8.50
CA ARG A 95 6.74 -3.21 -8.08
C ARG A 95 5.86 -4.37 -8.51
N SER A 96 4.56 -4.11 -8.63
CA SER A 96 3.58 -5.12 -9.04
C SER A 96 3.39 -5.18 -10.56
N GLY A 97 4.13 -4.37 -11.35
CA GLY A 97 3.97 -4.30 -12.80
C GLY A 97 2.64 -3.69 -13.27
N LEU A 98 1.92 -3.00 -12.37
CA LEU A 98 0.59 -2.43 -12.62
C LEU A 98 0.63 -0.91 -12.89
N TRP A 99 1.82 -0.31 -12.86
CA TRP A 99 2.02 1.08 -13.23
C TRP A 99 1.95 1.24 -14.75
N PRO A 100 1.12 2.14 -15.30
CA PRO A 100 1.07 2.36 -16.74
C PRO A 100 2.38 2.98 -17.24
N ASP A 101 2.99 2.39 -18.27
CA ASP A 101 4.20 2.93 -18.90
C ASP A 101 3.95 4.28 -19.61
N ASP A 102 2.72 4.51 -20.08
CA ASP A 102 2.33 5.69 -20.84
C ASP A 102 1.87 6.90 -20.02
N TYR A 103 2.00 6.86 -18.68
CA TYR A 103 1.50 7.95 -17.85
C TYR A 103 2.38 9.21 -17.91
N ARG A 104 2.15 10.06 -18.93
CA ARG A 104 2.55 11.48 -18.91
C ARG A 104 1.69 12.19 -17.86
N GLN A 105 2.32 12.84 -16.89
CA GLN A 105 1.61 13.75 -15.99
C GLN A 105 0.90 14.82 -16.84
N PRO A 106 -0.41 15.05 -16.66
CA PRO A 106 -1.03 16.25 -17.21
C PRO A 106 -0.33 17.47 -16.57
N ALA A 107 0.04 18.42 -17.43
CA ALA A 107 0.72 19.67 -17.07
C ALA A 107 -0.15 20.58 -16.20
#